data_AF-A0A2T8SVB1-F1
#
_entry.id   AF-A0A2T8SVB1-F1
#
_cell.length_a   1.000
_cell.length_b   1.000
_cell.length_c   1.000
_cell.angle_alpha   90.00
_cell.angle_beta   90.00
_cell.angle_gamma   90.00
#
_symmetry.space_group_name_H-M   'P 1'
#
loop_
_entity.id
_entity.type
_entity.pdbx_description
1 polymer ?
#
loop_
_entity_poly.entity_id
_entity_poly.type
_entity_poly.pdbx_seq_one_letter_code
_entity_poly.pdbx_strand_id
1 'polypeptide(L)'
;MQEVKIYTAPPSDLSPPVQSESFCVDMVLASDYAELEEKFMALAAENAVLKKSEAEFNEYCRHECEDVGDTWVDDFTETPATDAFLAEVRAQGVEMAIVHIEQTICPNHETILNEFAAKLRKGGAA
;
A
#
# COMPACT_ATOMS: atom_id res chain seq x y z
N MET A 1 4.50 9.40 16.44
CA MET A 1 4.80 9.64 15.01
C MET A 1 6.31 9.71 14.90
N GLN A 2 6.96 8.80 14.15
CA GLN A 2 8.39 8.91 13.90
C GLN A 2 8.64 10.22 13.13
N GLU A 3 9.72 10.93 13.46
CA GLU A 3 10.12 12.11 12.68
C GLU A 3 10.38 11.70 11.23
N VAL A 4 9.82 12.45 10.29
CA VAL A 4 10.08 12.26 8.86
C VAL A 4 11.55 12.59 8.63
N LYS A 5 12.34 11.60 8.18
CA LYS A 5 13.73 11.83 7.80
C LYS A 5 13.75 12.60 6.49
N ILE A 6 14.25 13.84 6.56
CA ILE A 6 14.42 14.70 5.41
C ILE A 6 15.90 14.72 5.05
N TYR A 7 16.18 14.40 3.79
CA TYR A 7 17.50 14.46 3.20
C TYR A 7 17.57 15.68 2.31
N THR A 8 18.68 16.41 2.38
CA THR A 8 18.88 17.59 1.55
C THR A 8 19.85 17.27 0.43
N ALA A 9 19.41 17.41 -0.82
CA ALA A 9 20.26 17.25 -1.98
C ALA A 9 20.56 18.61 -2.64
N PRO A 10 21.82 18.92 -2.96
CA PRO A 10 22.14 20.08 -3.79
C PRO A 10 21.67 19.86 -5.23
N PRO A 11 21.43 20.95 -6.00
CA PRO A 11 20.94 20.88 -7.38
C PRO A 11 21.84 20.07 -8.34
N SER A 12 23.13 19.95 -8.01
CA SER A 12 24.10 19.13 -8.75
C SER A 12 23.82 17.63 -8.67
N ASP A 13 23.17 17.18 -7.61
CA ASP A 13 22.97 15.76 -7.31
C ASP A 13 21.62 15.26 -7.84
N LEU A 14 20.80 16.16 -8.41
CA LEU A 14 19.54 15.83 -9.08
C LEU A 14 19.77 15.29 -10.49
N SER A 15 18.83 14.47 -10.98
CA SER A 15 18.85 13.97 -12.35
C SER A 15 17.57 14.36 -13.09
N PRO A 16 17.63 15.24 -14.10
CA PRO A 16 18.83 15.91 -14.60
C PRO A 16 19.35 17.00 -13.63
N PRO A 17 20.66 17.32 -13.64
CA PRO A 17 21.22 18.34 -12.76
C PRO A 17 20.66 19.73 -13.08
N VAL A 18 20.38 20.52 -12.04
CA VAL A 18 19.84 21.87 -12.20
C VAL A 18 20.96 22.90 -11.95
N GLN A 19 21.25 23.75 -12.94
CA GLN A 19 22.34 24.74 -12.89
C GLN A 19 22.03 25.99 -12.05
N SER A 20 21.17 25.87 -11.06
CA SER A 20 20.77 26.96 -10.15
C SER A 20 21.57 26.82 -8.86
N GLU A 21 22.46 27.77 -8.55
CA GLU A 21 23.36 27.69 -7.38
C GLU A 21 22.70 27.99 -6.03
N SER A 22 21.36 28.12 -5.95
CA SER A 22 20.74 28.78 -4.77
C SER A 22 19.50 28.11 -4.20
N PHE A 23 19.22 26.84 -4.49
CA PHE A 23 18.17 26.14 -3.73
C PHE A 23 18.59 24.72 -3.36
N CYS A 24 18.18 24.28 -2.18
CA CYS A 24 18.28 22.89 -1.76
C CYS A 24 16.90 22.24 -1.90
N VAL A 25 16.85 20.94 -2.17
CA VAL A 25 15.60 20.17 -2.19
C VAL A 25 15.58 19.21 -1.03
N ASP A 26 14.50 19.28 -0.27
CA ASP A 26 14.16 18.29 0.75
C ASP A 26 13.56 17.05 0.07
N MET A 27 14.19 15.91 0.29
CA MET A 27 13.85 14.62 -0.28
C MET A 27 13.61 13.59 0.83
N VAL A 28 12.75 12.63 0.53
CA VAL A 28 12.60 11.40 1.33
C VAL A 28 13.06 10.25 0.46
N LEU A 29 13.87 9.35 1.01
CA LEU A 29 14.39 8.22 0.24
C LEU A 29 13.30 7.17 0.04
N ALA A 30 13.30 6.54 -1.15
CA ALA A 30 12.40 5.43 -1.44
C ALA A 30 12.54 4.27 -0.44
N SER A 31 13.74 4.07 0.13
CA SER A 31 13.99 3.08 1.17
C SER A 31 13.27 3.38 2.48
N ASP A 32 13.20 4.65 2.90
CA ASP A 32 12.46 5.02 4.11
C ASP A 32 10.95 4.84 3.90
N TYR A 33 10.46 5.09 2.68
CA TYR A 33 9.07 4.78 2.30
C TYR A 33 8.78 3.28 2.34
N ALA A 34 9.66 2.45 1.78
CA ALA A 34 9.49 0.99 1.79
C ALA A 34 9.48 0.43 3.22
N GLU A 35 10.36 0.91 4.10
CA GLU A 35 10.35 0.53 5.53
C GLU A 35 9.04 0.94 6.22
N LEU A 36 8.52 2.13 5.89
CA LEU A 36 7.27 2.62 6.44
C LEU A 36 6.08 1.81 5.95
N GLU A 37 6.05 1.43 4.67
CA GLU A 37 5.04 0.55 4.09
C GLU A 37 5.03 -0.83 4.77
N GLU A 38 6.20 -1.43 5.03
CA GLU A 38 6.30 -2.69 5.77
C GLU A 38 5.71 -2.58 7.18
N LYS A 39 6.02 -1.51 7.92
CA LYS A 39 5.45 -1.26 9.25
C LYS A 39 3.93 -1.08 9.19
N PHE A 40 3.41 -0.40 8.17
CA PHE A 40 1.97 -0.24 8.00
C PHE A 40 1.28 -1.56 7.69
N MET A 41 1.89 -2.41 6.86
CA MET A 41 1.37 -3.74 6.57
C MET A 41 1.36 -4.64 7.81
N ALA A 42 2.41 -4.58 8.64
CA ALA A 42 2.45 -5.29 9.92
C ALA A 42 1.34 -4.81 10.87
N LEU A 43 1.13 -3.50 10.99
CA LEU A 43 0.07 -2.92 11.83
C LEU A 43 -1.33 -3.27 11.30
N ALA A 44 -1.51 -3.30 9.98
CA ALA A 44 -2.78 -3.74 9.37
C ALA A 44 -3.06 -5.23 9.68
N ALA A 45 -2.04 -6.08 9.62
CA ALA A 45 -2.16 -7.49 9.99
C ALA A 45 -2.49 -7.67 11.48
N GLU A 46 -1.85 -6.92 12.38
CA GLU A 46 -2.17 -6.93 13.81
C GLU A 46 -3.61 -6.50 14.08
N ASN A 47 -4.09 -5.42 13.44
CA ASN A 47 -5.48 -4.99 13.53
C ASN A 47 -6.46 -6.06 13.04
N ALA A 48 -6.14 -6.78 11.97
CA ALA A 48 -6.99 -7.87 11.49
C ALA A 48 -7.08 -9.02 12.51
N VAL A 49 -5.97 -9.37 13.17
CA VAL A 49 -5.94 -10.37 14.24
C VAL A 49 -6.73 -9.89 15.47
N LEU A 50 -6.61 -8.61 15.84
CA LEU A 50 -7.37 -8.03 16.95
C LEU A 50 -8.87 -8.05 16.69
N LYS A 51 -9.32 -7.61 15.51
CA LYS A 51 -10.74 -7.69 15.10
C LYS A 51 -11.27 -9.12 15.16
N LYS A 52 -10.45 -10.10 14.76
CA LYS A 52 -10.80 -11.51 14.85
C LYS A 52 -10.92 -11.97 16.31
N SER A 53 -9.94 -11.63 17.14
CA SER A 53 -9.95 -11.97 18.58
C SER A 53 -11.14 -11.35 19.31
N GLU A 54 -11.54 -10.13 18.94
CA GLU A 54 -12.72 -9.48 19.49
C GLU A 54 -14.01 -10.22 19.11
N ALA A 55 -14.11 -10.67 17.86
CA ALA A 55 -15.25 -11.48 17.42
C ALA A 55 -15.33 -12.82 18.16
N GLU A 56 -14.21 -13.52 18.34
CA GLU A 56 -14.16 -14.76 19.10
C GLU A 56 -14.51 -14.54 20.59
N PHE A 57 -14.07 -13.42 21.18
CA PHE A 57 -14.43 -13.06 22.55
C PHE A 57 -15.93 -12.73 22.69
N ASN A 58 -16.48 -11.98 21.74
CA ASN A 58 -17.89 -11.61 21.71
C ASN A 58 -18.78 -12.88 21.55
N GLU A 59 -18.37 -13.83 20.72
CA GLU A 59 -19.02 -15.15 20.61
C GLU A 59 -18.96 -15.94 21.93
N TYR A 60 -17.81 -15.97 22.60
CA TYR A 60 -17.67 -16.60 23.91
C TYR A 60 -18.62 -15.99 24.94
N CYS A 61 -18.67 -14.66 25.05
CA CYS A 61 -19.55 -13.97 25.99
C CYS A 61 -21.04 -14.22 25.70
N ARG A 62 -21.42 -14.31 24.42
CA ARG A 62 -22.77 -14.69 24.03
C ARG A 62 -23.17 -16.06 24.59
N HIS A 63 -22.31 -17.06 24.41
CA HIS A 63 -22.56 -18.42 24.91
C HIS A 63 -22.72 -18.44 26.44
N GLU A 64 -21.81 -17.78 27.16
CA GLU A 64 -21.86 -17.73 28.63
C GLU A 64 -23.10 -17.00 29.16
N CYS A 65 -23.60 -15.98 28.45
CA CYS A 65 -24.85 -15.30 28.80
C CYS A 65 -26.09 -16.15 28.53
N GLU A 66 -26.11 -16.88 27.40
CA GLU A 66 -27.20 -17.78 27.06
C GLU A 66 -27.34 -18.91 28.10
N ASP A 67 -26.22 -19.43 28.62
CA ASP A 67 -26.18 -20.49 29.63
C ASP A 67 -26.84 -20.09 30.97
N VAL A 68 -26.84 -18.79 31.29
CA VAL A 68 -27.51 -18.25 32.48
C VAL A 68 -28.90 -17.67 32.20
N GLY A 69 -29.38 -17.76 30.95
CA GLY A 69 -30.69 -17.25 30.52
C GLY A 69 -30.74 -15.74 30.29
N ASP A 70 -29.59 -15.08 30.20
CA ASP A 70 -29.46 -13.66 29.87
C ASP A 70 -29.23 -13.46 28.35
N THR A 71 -29.42 -12.24 27.87
CA THR A 71 -29.18 -11.88 26.47
C THR A 71 -27.93 -11.03 26.35
N TRP A 72 -26.98 -11.49 25.54
CA TRP A 72 -25.80 -10.72 25.18
C TRP A 72 -26.09 -9.73 24.06
N VAL A 73 -25.39 -8.59 24.07
CA VAL A 73 -25.43 -7.59 23.01
C VAL A 73 -24.02 -7.46 22.46
N ASP A 74 -23.89 -7.74 21.16
CA ASP A 74 -22.61 -7.66 20.48
C ASP A 74 -22.09 -6.21 20.52
N ASP A 75 -20.84 -6.06 20.94
CA ASP A 75 -20.09 -4.81 20.89
C ASP A 75 -18.77 -5.06 20.17
N PHE A 76 -18.43 -4.17 19.24
CA PHE A 76 -17.25 -4.28 18.38
C PHE A 76 -16.55 -2.94 18.28
N THR A 77 -15.23 -2.96 18.40
CA THR A 77 -14.41 -1.77 18.27
C THR A 77 -14.26 -1.42 16.79
N GLU A 78 -14.90 -0.32 16.39
CA GLU A 78 -14.71 0.23 15.05
C GLU A 78 -13.33 0.87 14.88
N THR A 79 -12.72 0.71 13.70
CA THR A 79 -11.41 1.31 13.37
C THR A 79 -11.48 2.13 12.07
N PRO A 80 -12.33 3.18 12.01
CA PRO A 80 -12.63 3.89 10.76
C PRO A 80 -11.40 4.53 10.11
N ALA A 81 -10.42 4.98 10.91
CA ALA A 81 -9.17 5.53 10.39
C ALA A 81 -8.32 4.48 9.67
N THR A 82 -8.21 3.27 10.24
CA THR A 82 -7.48 2.15 9.63
C THR A 82 -8.20 1.68 8.36
N ASP A 83 -9.53 1.60 8.38
CA ASP A 83 -10.32 1.15 7.23
C ASP A 83 -10.21 2.14 6.06
N ALA A 84 -10.27 3.45 6.33
CA ALA A 84 -10.05 4.51 5.35
C ALA A 84 -8.62 4.49 4.79
N PHE A 85 -7.61 4.32 5.64
CA PHE A 85 -6.22 4.21 5.20
C PHE A 85 -5.99 3.00 4.28
N LEU A 86 -6.52 1.82 4.62
CA LEU A 86 -6.41 0.63 3.78
C LEU A 86 -7.15 0.78 2.44
N ALA A 87 -8.26 1.52 2.41
CA ALA A 87 -8.95 1.84 1.17
C ALA A 87 -8.11 2.74 0.26
N GLU A 88 -7.47 3.77 0.84
CA GLU A 88 -6.55 4.67 0.13
C GLU A 88 -5.35 3.93 -0.44
N VAL A 89 -4.67 3.08 0.34
CA VAL A 89 -3.53 2.27 -0.13
C VAL A 89 -3.94 1.36 -1.30
N ARG A 90 -5.13 0.75 -1.24
CA ARG A 90 -5.65 -0.06 -2.36
C ARG A 90 -5.94 0.80 -3.60
N ALA A 91 -6.50 1.99 -3.42
CA ALA A 91 -6.75 2.92 -4.52
C ALA A 91 -5.44 3.34 -5.21
N GLN A 92 -4.42 3.73 -4.42
CA GLN A 92 -3.10 4.05 -4.92
C GLN A 92 -2.46 2.89 -5.69
N GLY A 93 -2.61 1.65 -5.21
CA GLY A 93 -2.15 0.46 -5.92
C GLY A 93 -2.82 0.29 -7.30
N VAL A 94 -4.13 0.56 -7.40
CA VAL A 94 -4.87 0.53 -8.67
C VAL A 94 -4.45 1.68 -9.59
N GLU A 95 -4.27 2.88 -9.07
CA GLU A 95 -3.78 4.05 -9.83
C GLU A 95 -2.39 3.81 -10.40
N MET A 96 -1.47 3.26 -9.60
CA MET A 96 -0.13 2.87 -10.05
C MET A 96 -0.19 1.81 -11.16
N ALA A 97 -1.09 0.83 -11.04
CA ALA A 97 -1.30 -0.16 -12.10
C ALA A 97 -1.83 0.48 -13.39
N ILE A 98 -2.76 1.44 -13.30
CA ILE A 98 -3.29 2.18 -14.45
C ILE A 98 -2.18 2.98 -15.14
N VAL A 99 -1.39 3.75 -14.39
CA VAL A 99 -0.26 4.51 -14.94
C VAL A 99 0.73 3.59 -15.64
N HIS A 100 1.05 2.45 -15.04
CA HIS A 100 1.94 1.47 -15.65
C HIS A 100 1.36 0.90 -16.96
N ILE A 101 0.06 0.60 -16.99
CA ILE A 101 -0.66 0.14 -18.18
C ILE A 101 -0.67 1.23 -19.27
N GLU A 102 -0.98 2.48 -18.94
CA GLU A 102 -0.99 3.60 -19.89
C GLU A 102 0.39 3.85 -20.52
N GLN A 103 1.44 3.83 -19.71
CA GLN A 103 2.84 3.92 -20.20
C GLN A 103 3.21 2.74 -21.09
N THR A 104 2.65 1.56 -20.83
CA THR A 104 2.84 0.37 -21.68
C THR A 104 2.07 0.47 -23.00
N ILE A 105 0.96 1.22 -23.03
CA ILE A 105 0.03 1.30 -24.16
C ILE A 105 0.33 2.48 -25.12
N CYS A 106 1.18 3.47 -24.82
CA CYS A 106 1.55 4.55 -25.77
C CYS A 106 2.96 5.17 -25.56
N PRO A 107 3.69 5.64 -26.61
CA PRO A 107 3.80 5.14 -27.99
C PRO A 107 4.91 4.05 -28.10
N ASN A 108 4.84 3.22 -29.15
CA ASN A 108 5.59 1.96 -29.39
C ASN A 108 4.88 0.67 -28.94
N HIS A 109 3.62 0.74 -28.49
CA HIS A 109 2.82 -0.47 -28.21
C HIS A 109 2.79 -1.41 -29.42
N GLU A 110 2.73 -0.88 -30.63
CA GLU A 110 2.72 -1.69 -31.85
C GLU A 110 4.04 -2.46 -32.03
N THR A 111 5.19 -1.84 -31.74
CA THR A 111 6.50 -2.51 -31.78
C THR A 111 6.61 -3.59 -30.71
N ILE A 112 6.25 -3.26 -29.46
CA ILE A 112 6.34 -4.17 -28.31
C ILE A 112 5.39 -5.36 -28.48
N LEU A 113 4.16 -5.12 -28.93
CA LEU A 113 3.17 -6.17 -29.18
C LEU A 113 3.58 -7.06 -30.37
N ASN A 114 4.18 -6.50 -31.42
CA ASN A 114 4.72 -7.29 -32.53
C ASN A 114 5.93 -8.15 -32.10
N GLU A 115 6.81 -7.62 -31.26
CA GLU A 115 7.93 -8.37 -30.69
C GLU A 115 7.47 -9.47 -29.73
N PHE A 116 6.50 -9.17 -28.88
CA PHE A 116 5.90 -10.15 -27.98
C PHE A 116 5.18 -11.25 -28.75
N ALA A 117 4.39 -10.91 -29.77
CA ALA A 117 3.77 -11.89 -30.66
C ALA A 117 4.82 -12.75 -31.41
N ALA A 118 5.95 -12.18 -31.82
CA ALA A 118 7.05 -12.92 -32.43
C ALA A 118 7.76 -13.86 -31.43
N LYS A 119 7.88 -13.48 -30.16
CA LYS A 119 8.41 -14.34 -29.08
C LYS A 119 7.47 -15.50 -28.78
N LEU A 120 6.16 -15.26 -28.70
CA LEU A 120 5.16 -16.31 -28.51
C LEU A 120 5.16 -17.33 -29.67
N ARG A 121 5.27 -16.88 -30.93
CA ARG A 121 5.39 -17.77 -32.11
C ARG A 121 6.68 -18.61 -32.13
N LYS A 122 7.71 -18.20 -31.37
CA LYS A 122 8.96 -18.93 -31.18
C LYS A 122 8.97 -19.80 -29.91
N GLY A 123 7.85 -19.85 -29.16
CA GLY A 123 7.72 -20.66 -27.95
C GLY A 123 8.22 -20.00 -26.66
N GLY A 124 8.34 -18.68 -26.61
CA GLY A 124 8.63 -17.96 -25.35
C GLY A 124 7.42 -17.96 -24.41
N ALA A 125 7.65 -18.13 -23.11
CA ALA A 125 6.61 -17.99 -22.09
C ALA A 125 6.24 -16.51 -21.89
N ALA A 126 4.96 -16.27 -21.58
CA ALA A 126 4.37 -14.94 -21.38
C ALA A 126 4.99 -14.19 -20.20
#